data_AF-A0A957LFB6-F1
#
_entry.id   AF-A0A957LFB6-F1
#
_cell.length_a   1.000
_cell.length_b   1.000
_cell.length_c   1.000
_cell.angle_alpha   90.00
_cell.angle_beta   90.00
_cell.angle_gamma   90.00
#
_symmetry.space_group_name_H-M   'P 1'
#
loop_
_entity.id
_entity.type
_entity.pdbx_description
1 polymer ?
#
loop_
_entity_poly.entity_id
_entity_poly.type
_entity_poly.pdbx_seq_one_letter_code
_entity_poly.pdbx_strand_id
1 'polypeptide(L)'
;LNDQRLPALIQVLDDAQPYIAQAADSFDELVEIRHTLGDTSQFPETAQQLLALMDEQTPFAQDGLQIAQVLPAIMGQEGTRTYLIVAQNEDEIRPTGGFISGVGTLVVEQGNLVSLDFTDAYQVDNTGNLAAYNWPPQPLYEFMQSEYFLFRDSNFWPNFPTSAQSMIALYELGQNKQVDGVIAIDQHFLELLVVALEPVQIPELEMTLTSANIRENLQTAWETGSEDALWVTSRKAFMGPMANAILQKVLQDPASINPLLLARALQTGIDGRHIQLYMVDPQIQKTLTAVGWDGRLAPLPNQDNLLIVDSNLGFNKVNAIIEKSITYHVQLALNTPSQADLLINYHNPSLGTTDCADIVIEYDFEQGLPYEEL
;
A
#
# COMPACT_ATOMS: atom_id res chain seq x y z
N LEU A 1 16.64 20.04 6.36
CA LEU A 1 15.37 20.00 5.60
C LEU A 1 15.08 21.31 4.84
N ASN A 2 16.03 22.24 4.67
CA ASN A 2 15.78 23.51 3.94
C ASN A 2 16.02 23.40 2.43
N ASP A 3 15.50 22.35 1.80
CA ASP A 3 15.53 22.25 0.33
C ASP A 3 14.33 23.00 -0.26
N GLN A 4 14.59 24.00 -1.11
CA GLN A 4 13.53 24.82 -1.72
C GLN A 4 13.00 24.24 -3.04
N ARG A 5 13.56 23.14 -3.53
CA ARG A 5 13.16 22.55 -4.83
C ARG A 5 11.74 22.00 -4.80
N LEU A 6 11.39 21.25 -3.75
CA LEU A 6 10.05 20.68 -3.63
C LEU A 6 8.98 21.77 -3.42
N PRO A 7 9.14 22.73 -2.50
CA PRO A 7 8.25 23.90 -2.41
C PRO A 7 8.11 24.66 -3.73
N ALA A 8 9.22 24.91 -4.44
CA ALA A 8 9.16 25.58 -5.73
C ALA A 8 8.41 24.77 -6.79
N LEU A 9 8.60 23.45 -6.84
CA LEU A 9 7.84 22.56 -7.72
C LEU A 9 6.34 22.61 -7.39
N ILE A 10 5.99 22.52 -6.10
CA ILE A 10 4.59 22.57 -5.67
C ILE A 10 3.97 23.92 -6.00
N GLN A 11 4.68 25.03 -5.80
CA GLN A 11 4.20 26.35 -6.21
C GLN A 11 4.01 26.45 -7.72
N VAL A 12 4.93 25.88 -8.52
CA VAL A 12 4.78 25.85 -9.98
C VAL A 12 3.54 25.06 -10.39
N LEU A 13 3.27 23.92 -9.74
CA LEU A 13 2.06 23.12 -10.00
C LEU A 13 0.78 23.86 -9.58
N ASP A 14 0.82 24.60 -8.46
CA ASP A 14 -0.28 25.44 -7.98
C ASP A 14 -0.59 26.60 -8.94
N ASP A 15 0.45 27.32 -9.40
CA ASP A 15 0.31 28.39 -10.39
C ASP A 15 -0.16 27.86 -11.76
N ALA A 16 0.18 26.61 -12.09
CA ALA A 16 -0.13 25.98 -13.36
C ALA A 16 -1.49 25.26 -13.40
N GLN A 17 -2.28 25.27 -12.32
CA GLN A 17 -3.56 24.55 -12.24
C GLN A 17 -4.49 24.77 -13.46
N PRO A 18 -4.69 26.00 -13.98
CA PRO A 18 -5.54 26.20 -15.17
C PRO A 18 -5.02 25.46 -16.42
N TYR A 19 -3.70 25.36 -16.57
CA TYR A 19 -3.07 24.67 -17.69
C TYR A 19 -3.08 23.14 -17.51
N ILE A 20 -2.93 22.67 -16.27
CA ILE A 20 -3.05 21.23 -15.95
C ILE A 20 -4.47 20.75 -16.23
N ALA A 21 -5.49 21.51 -15.80
CA ALA A 21 -6.89 21.19 -16.09
C ALA A 21 -7.16 21.17 -17.61
N GLN A 22 -6.68 22.17 -18.34
CA GLN A 22 -6.80 22.19 -19.81
C GLN A 22 -6.08 21.00 -20.46
N ALA A 23 -4.92 20.60 -19.94
CA ALA A 23 -4.18 19.45 -20.44
C ALA A 23 -4.92 18.14 -20.17
N ALA A 24 -5.55 17.99 -19.00
CA ALA A 24 -6.40 16.86 -18.68
C ALA A 24 -7.58 16.74 -19.66
N ASP A 25 -8.33 17.83 -19.87
CA ASP A 25 -9.46 17.85 -20.82
C ASP A 25 -9.01 17.48 -22.25
N SER A 26 -7.87 18.02 -22.69
CA SER A 26 -7.32 17.73 -24.02
C SER A 26 -6.84 16.30 -24.15
N PHE A 27 -6.31 15.73 -23.06
CA PHE A 27 -5.87 14.34 -23.03
C PHE A 27 -7.07 13.39 -23.06
N ASP A 28 -8.13 13.69 -22.32
CA ASP A 28 -9.39 12.93 -22.36
C ASP A 28 -9.98 12.91 -23.79
N GLU A 29 -9.98 14.04 -24.49
CA GLU A 29 -10.39 14.09 -25.91
C GLU A 29 -9.50 13.20 -26.80
N LEU A 30 -8.19 13.18 -26.57
CA LEU A 30 -7.26 12.30 -27.29
C LEU A 30 -7.58 10.82 -27.04
N VAL A 31 -7.89 10.44 -25.81
CA VAL A 31 -8.27 9.06 -25.45
C VAL A 31 -9.57 8.66 -26.15
N GLU A 32 -10.58 9.51 -26.13
CA GLU A 32 -11.84 9.28 -26.83
C GLU A 32 -11.62 9.11 -28.35
N ILE A 33 -10.85 10.01 -28.97
CA ILE A 33 -10.48 9.90 -30.40
C ILE A 33 -9.75 8.57 -30.66
N ARG A 34 -8.80 8.18 -29.80
CA ARG A 34 -8.08 6.91 -29.90
C ARG A 34 -9.04 5.72 -29.88
N HIS A 35 -10.07 5.74 -29.03
CA HIS A 35 -11.08 4.68 -29.01
C HIS A 35 -11.93 4.62 -30.28
N THR A 36 -12.22 5.76 -30.92
CA THR A 36 -12.99 5.76 -32.19
C THR A 36 -12.26 5.08 -33.36
N LEU A 37 -10.93 4.96 -33.31
CA LEU A 37 -10.16 4.29 -34.36
C LEU A 37 -10.41 2.78 -34.42
N GLY A 38 -10.93 2.16 -33.36
CA GLY A 38 -11.32 0.74 -33.35
C GLY A 38 -10.16 -0.20 -33.67
N ASP A 39 -10.39 -1.14 -34.61
CA ASP A 39 -9.40 -2.14 -35.05
C ASP A 39 -8.27 -1.49 -35.87
N THR A 40 -7.05 -1.56 -35.34
CA THR A 40 -5.84 -0.98 -35.90
C THR A 40 -5.09 -1.93 -36.85
N SER A 41 -5.58 -3.16 -37.07
CA SER A 41 -4.92 -4.18 -37.92
C SER A 41 -4.67 -3.74 -39.36
N GLN A 42 -5.40 -2.72 -39.83
CA GLN A 42 -5.25 -2.15 -41.17
C GLN A 42 -4.09 -1.16 -41.30
N PHE A 43 -3.52 -0.69 -40.19
CA PHE A 43 -2.39 0.24 -40.21
C PHE A 43 -1.04 -0.49 -40.40
N PRO A 44 0.02 0.21 -40.83
CA PRO A 44 1.37 -0.33 -40.81
C PRO A 44 1.76 -0.82 -39.41
N GLU A 45 2.57 -1.88 -39.34
CA GLU A 45 3.00 -2.50 -38.07
C GLU A 45 3.61 -1.49 -37.08
N THR A 46 4.41 -0.54 -37.58
CA THR A 46 4.98 0.53 -36.76
C THR A 46 3.92 1.43 -36.12
N ALA A 47 2.83 1.72 -36.83
CA ALA A 47 1.72 2.49 -36.28
C ALA A 47 0.93 1.68 -35.25
N GLN A 48 0.74 0.38 -35.48
CA GLN A 48 0.11 -0.52 -34.51
C GLN A 48 0.91 -0.57 -33.20
N GLN A 49 2.24 -0.71 -33.29
CA GLN A 49 3.13 -0.71 -32.12
C GLN A 49 3.09 0.61 -31.35
N LEU A 50 3.09 1.75 -32.05
CA LEU A 50 2.98 3.06 -31.41
C LEU A 50 1.63 3.26 -30.72
N LEU A 51 0.53 2.84 -31.37
CA LEU A 51 -0.80 2.92 -30.77
C LEU A 51 -0.94 1.99 -29.56
N ALA A 52 -0.38 0.79 -29.63
CA ALA A 52 -0.36 -0.13 -28.48
C ALA A 52 0.44 0.45 -27.30
N LEU A 53 1.60 1.06 -27.58
CA LEU A 53 2.38 1.75 -26.55
C LEU A 53 1.60 2.93 -25.96
N MET A 54 0.89 3.71 -26.80
CA MET A 54 0.03 4.78 -26.31
C MET A 54 -1.08 4.23 -25.41
N ASP A 55 -1.78 3.18 -25.83
CA ASP A 55 -2.86 2.57 -25.04
C ASP A 55 -2.35 2.06 -23.69
N GLU A 56 -1.16 1.46 -23.66
CA GLU A 56 -0.51 0.97 -22.44
C GLU A 56 -0.19 2.11 -21.45
N GLN A 57 0.26 3.26 -21.96
CA GLN A 57 0.72 4.38 -21.12
C GLN A 57 -0.37 5.42 -20.82
N THR A 58 -1.49 5.37 -21.55
CA THR A 58 -2.59 6.34 -21.44
C THR A 58 -3.18 6.43 -20.03
N PRO A 59 -3.53 5.31 -19.36
CA PRO A 59 -4.10 5.37 -18.01
C PRO A 59 -3.19 6.10 -17.03
N PHE A 60 -1.90 5.77 -17.02
CA PHE A 60 -0.93 6.39 -16.12
C PHE A 60 -0.75 7.89 -16.37
N ALA A 61 -0.74 8.32 -17.63
CA ALA A 61 -0.64 9.73 -17.98
C ALA A 61 -1.91 10.52 -17.59
N GLN A 62 -3.09 9.93 -17.82
CA GLN A 62 -4.37 10.51 -17.45
C GLN A 62 -4.49 10.66 -15.93
N ASP A 63 -4.17 9.60 -15.18
CA ASP A 63 -4.15 9.59 -13.72
C ASP A 63 -3.16 10.62 -13.19
N GLY A 64 -1.96 10.71 -13.78
CA GLY A 64 -0.95 11.70 -13.41
C GLY A 64 -1.44 13.14 -13.53
N LEU A 65 -2.22 13.46 -14.58
CA LEU A 65 -2.83 14.78 -14.76
C LEU A 65 -3.94 15.06 -13.73
N GLN A 66 -4.74 14.05 -13.37
CA GLN A 66 -5.76 14.18 -12.31
C GLN A 66 -5.11 14.39 -10.94
N ILE A 67 -4.06 13.62 -10.63
CA ILE A 67 -3.32 13.74 -9.36
C ILE A 67 -2.58 15.07 -9.27
N ALA A 68 -2.00 15.57 -10.36
CA ALA A 68 -1.33 16.87 -10.39
C ALA A 68 -2.24 18.04 -9.98
N GLN A 69 -3.57 17.90 -10.14
CA GLN A 69 -4.53 18.93 -9.71
C GLN A 69 -4.71 18.99 -8.19
N VAL A 70 -4.57 17.85 -7.49
CA VAL A 70 -4.73 17.78 -6.04
C VAL A 70 -3.41 17.73 -5.28
N LEU A 71 -2.29 17.52 -5.98
CA LEU A 71 -0.97 17.39 -5.37
C LEU A 71 -0.56 18.62 -4.52
N PRO A 72 -0.81 19.89 -4.91
CA PRO A 72 -0.52 21.02 -4.04
C PRO A 72 -1.26 20.98 -2.70
N ALA A 73 -2.54 20.60 -2.72
CA ALA A 73 -3.35 20.45 -1.51
C ALA A 73 -2.82 19.32 -0.61
N ILE A 74 -2.44 18.18 -1.20
CA ILE A 74 -1.78 17.07 -0.50
C ILE A 74 -0.48 17.55 0.15
N MET A 75 0.28 18.39 -0.54
CA MET A 75 1.57 18.92 -0.08
C MET A 75 1.46 20.12 0.87
N GLY A 76 0.25 20.42 1.34
CA GLY A 76 0.01 21.42 2.38
C GLY A 76 0.12 22.86 1.91
N GLN A 77 -0.17 23.13 0.64
CA GLN A 77 -0.18 24.50 0.08
C GLN A 77 -1.13 25.44 0.85
N GLU A 78 -2.27 24.92 1.30
CA GLU A 78 -3.30 25.69 2.04
C GLU A 78 -3.19 25.55 3.58
N GLY A 79 -2.22 24.79 4.08
CA GLY A 79 -2.05 24.55 5.52
C GLY A 79 -1.26 23.29 5.82
N THR A 80 -0.79 23.15 7.06
CA THR A 80 -0.06 21.97 7.52
C THR A 80 -0.92 20.70 7.35
N ARG A 81 -0.35 19.67 6.72
CA ARG A 81 -0.97 18.34 6.61
C ARG A 81 -0.12 17.29 7.31
N THR A 82 -0.77 16.34 7.95
CA THR A 82 -0.12 15.24 8.68
C THR A 82 -0.62 13.90 8.15
N TYR A 83 0.27 13.06 7.63
CA TYR A 83 -0.08 11.74 7.11
C TYR A 83 0.52 10.62 7.95
N LEU A 84 -0.23 9.53 8.14
CA LEU A 84 0.34 8.28 8.64
C LEU A 84 1.02 7.54 7.49
N ILE A 85 2.28 7.18 7.66
CA ILE A 85 2.99 6.23 6.80
C ILE A 85 2.97 4.87 7.50
N VAL A 86 2.17 3.94 7.02
CA VAL A 86 1.99 2.62 7.65
C VAL A 86 2.88 1.60 6.96
N ALA A 87 3.82 1.01 7.70
CA ALA A 87 4.76 0.02 7.19
C ALA A 87 4.26 -1.40 7.48
N GLN A 88 3.97 -2.15 6.42
CA GLN A 88 3.36 -3.47 6.47
C GLN A 88 4.40 -4.54 6.15
N ASN A 89 4.38 -5.63 6.92
CA ASN A 89 5.23 -6.79 6.70
C ASN A 89 4.36 -7.95 6.19
N GLU A 90 4.45 -8.23 4.89
CA GLU A 90 3.74 -9.30 4.19
C GLU A 90 4.22 -10.73 4.53
N ASP A 91 5.33 -10.91 5.26
CA ASP A 91 5.71 -12.22 5.81
C ASP A 91 4.72 -12.69 6.89
N GLU A 92 3.99 -11.75 7.48
CA GLU A 92 2.80 -11.99 8.30
C GLU A 92 1.61 -11.32 7.62
N ILE A 93 1.03 -11.99 6.61
CA ILE A 93 0.07 -11.38 5.70
C ILE A 93 -1.19 -10.88 6.44
N ARG A 94 -1.67 -9.71 6.03
CA ARG A 94 -2.95 -9.11 6.42
C ARG A 94 -3.64 -8.59 5.16
N PRO A 95 -4.96 -8.39 5.19
CA PRO A 95 -5.77 -8.07 4.00
C PRO A 95 -5.31 -6.89 3.13
N THR A 96 -4.60 -5.90 3.70
CA THR A 96 -4.15 -4.72 2.95
C THR A 96 -2.66 -4.70 2.59
N GLY A 97 -1.92 -5.77 2.86
CA GLY A 97 -0.49 -5.87 2.51
C GLY A 97 0.28 -6.74 3.50
N GLY A 98 0.07 -6.55 4.80
CA GLY A 98 0.83 -7.27 5.83
C GLY A 98 0.60 -6.74 7.23
N PHE A 99 1.20 -7.38 8.23
CA PHE A 99 1.14 -6.94 9.62
C PHE A 99 1.74 -5.54 9.77
N ILE A 100 1.02 -4.64 10.44
CA ILE A 100 1.47 -3.27 10.65
C ILE A 100 2.59 -3.28 11.70
N SER A 101 3.83 -3.22 11.22
CA SER A 101 5.02 -3.34 12.08
C SER A 101 5.51 -1.99 12.61
N GLY A 102 5.21 -0.90 11.90
CA GLY A 102 5.60 0.45 12.26
C GLY A 102 4.71 1.51 11.63
N VAL A 103 4.72 2.70 12.22
CA VAL A 103 4.02 3.87 11.69
C VAL A 103 4.91 5.10 11.75
N GLY A 104 4.94 5.84 10.65
CA GLY A 104 5.54 7.16 10.53
C GLY A 104 4.48 8.25 10.57
N THR A 105 4.80 9.40 11.15
CA THR A 105 3.99 10.62 10.99
C THR A 105 4.76 11.59 10.09
N LEU A 106 4.25 11.81 8.87
CA LEU A 106 4.81 12.73 7.89
C LEU A 106 4.06 14.06 7.97
N VAL A 107 4.76 15.13 8.33
CA VAL A 107 4.20 16.49 8.34
C VAL A 107 4.69 17.24 7.11
N VAL A 108 3.75 17.83 6.36
CA VAL A 108 4.05 18.66 5.20
C VAL A 108 3.40 20.03 5.32
N GLU A 109 4.09 21.07 4.84
CA GLU A 109 3.62 22.45 4.91
C GLU A 109 4.21 23.26 3.76
N GLN A 110 3.35 23.87 2.94
CA GLN A 110 3.74 24.72 1.81
C GLN A 110 4.75 24.02 0.88
N GLY A 111 4.51 22.72 0.60
CA GLY A 111 5.41 21.90 -0.20
C GLY A 111 6.70 21.43 0.49
N ASN A 112 6.93 21.79 1.76
CA ASN A 112 8.06 21.32 2.55
C ASN A 112 7.70 20.03 3.28
N LEU A 113 8.65 19.09 3.35
CA LEU A 113 8.59 17.96 4.27
C LEU A 113 9.19 18.42 5.61
N VAL A 114 8.32 18.70 6.58
CA VAL A 114 8.65 19.33 7.86
C VAL A 114 9.27 18.33 8.84
N SER A 115 8.64 17.17 8.99
CA SER A 115 9.13 16.09 9.83
C SER A 115 8.66 14.73 9.35
N LEU A 116 9.42 13.69 9.68
CA LEU A 116 9.06 12.29 9.51
C LEU A 116 9.52 11.51 10.74
N ASP A 117 8.56 11.16 11.60
CA ASP A 117 8.83 10.49 12.86
C ASP A 117 8.26 9.08 12.84
N PHE A 118 9.14 8.07 12.82
CA PHE A 118 8.76 6.65 12.85
C PHE A 118 8.79 6.07 14.25
N THR A 119 7.78 5.25 14.55
CA THR A 119 7.68 4.47 15.77
C THR A 119 7.18 3.06 15.50
N ASP A 120 7.40 2.18 16.46
CA ASP A 120 6.86 0.83 16.46
C ASP A 120 5.34 0.89 16.68
N ALA A 121 4.58 0.09 15.91
CA ALA A 121 3.12 0.09 15.96
C ALA A 121 2.55 -0.23 17.36
N TYR A 122 3.26 -0.99 18.19
CA TYR A 122 2.87 -1.30 19.57
C TYR A 122 2.93 -0.07 20.49
N GLN A 123 3.62 1.01 20.09
CA GLN A 123 3.69 2.27 20.85
C GLN A 123 2.55 3.24 20.52
N VAL A 124 1.72 2.91 19.52
CA VAL A 124 0.57 3.75 19.16
C VAL A 124 -0.53 3.64 20.20
N ASP A 125 -0.76 2.44 20.74
CA ASP A 125 -1.90 2.21 21.63
C ASP A 125 -1.66 2.77 23.04
N ASN A 126 -2.70 3.36 23.64
CA ASN A 126 -2.68 3.83 25.03
C ASN A 126 -2.92 2.66 25.99
N THR A 127 -1.84 1.95 26.33
CA THR A 127 -1.87 0.80 27.25
C THR A 127 -2.37 1.14 28.65
N GLY A 128 -2.33 2.42 29.05
CA GLY A 128 -2.90 2.90 30.31
C GLY A 128 -4.43 2.99 30.31
N ASN A 129 -5.08 2.86 29.16
CA ASN A 129 -6.54 2.99 29.01
C ASN A 129 -7.10 2.01 27.96
N LEU A 130 -6.74 0.73 28.05
CA LEU A 130 -7.24 -0.30 27.13
C LEU A 130 -8.77 -0.43 27.12
N ALA A 131 -9.44 -0.08 28.22
CA ALA A 131 -10.91 -0.09 28.30
C ALA A 131 -11.61 0.89 27.35
N ALA A 132 -10.88 1.85 26.75
CA ALA A 132 -11.42 2.74 25.74
C ALA A 132 -11.42 2.15 24.32
N TYR A 133 -10.74 1.00 24.12
CA TYR A 133 -10.69 0.32 22.84
C TYR A 133 -11.90 -0.61 22.68
N ASN A 134 -12.41 -0.71 21.45
CA ASN A 134 -13.50 -1.62 21.12
C ASN A 134 -13.05 -3.08 21.16
N TRP A 135 -14.01 -3.99 21.21
CA TRP A 135 -13.78 -5.40 20.90
C TRP A 135 -13.27 -5.54 19.46
N PRO A 136 -12.32 -6.44 19.21
CA PRO A 136 -11.83 -6.69 17.85
C PRO A 136 -12.83 -7.50 17.02
N PRO A 137 -12.70 -7.47 15.68
CA PRO A 137 -13.39 -8.41 14.80
C PRO A 137 -13.28 -9.85 15.31
N GLN A 138 -14.37 -10.61 15.16
CA GLN A 138 -14.52 -11.94 15.76
C GLN A 138 -13.33 -12.88 15.46
N PRO A 139 -12.78 -12.96 14.23
CA PRO A 139 -11.62 -13.82 13.96
C PRO A 139 -10.37 -13.46 14.79
N LEU A 140 -10.13 -12.17 15.06
CA LEU A 140 -9.01 -11.76 15.92
C LEU A 140 -9.24 -12.18 17.38
N TYR A 141 -10.48 -12.18 17.85
CA TYR A 141 -10.80 -12.70 19.18
C TYR A 141 -10.63 -14.24 19.23
N GLU A 142 -11.17 -14.96 18.26
CA GLU A 142 -11.20 -16.42 18.26
C GLU A 142 -9.82 -17.06 18.04
N PHE A 143 -9.08 -16.59 17.03
CA PHE A 143 -7.81 -17.19 16.65
C PHE A 143 -6.61 -16.57 17.38
N MET A 144 -6.66 -15.27 17.66
CA MET A 144 -5.56 -14.56 18.32
C MET A 144 -5.79 -14.32 19.82
N GLN A 145 -6.98 -14.61 20.35
CA GLN A 145 -7.34 -14.28 21.75
C GLN A 145 -7.15 -12.79 22.07
N SER A 146 -7.28 -11.92 21.05
CA SER A 146 -7.18 -10.48 21.27
C SER A 146 -8.47 -9.99 21.93
N GLU A 147 -8.35 -9.32 23.08
CA GLU A 147 -9.50 -8.74 23.79
C GLU A 147 -9.77 -7.28 23.39
N TYR A 148 -8.86 -6.67 22.61
CA TYR A 148 -8.95 -5.27 22.21
C TYR A 148 -8.61 -5.12 20.73
N PHE A 149 -9.33 -4.24 20.03
CA PHE A 149 -8.98 -3.85 18.67
C PHE A 149 -7.88 -2.80 18.69
N LEU A 150 -6.66 -3.18 18.31
CA LEU A 150 -5.46 -2.36 18.49
C LEU A 150 -4.91 -1.89 17.15
N PHE A 151 -4.11 -0.81 17.16
CA PHE A 151 -3.65 -0.14 15.94
C PHE A 151 -2.98 -1.09 14.94
N ARG A 152 -2.16 -2.03 15.42
CA ARG A 152 -1.44 -2.99 14.56
C ARG A 152 -2.33 -3.95 13.76
N ASP A 153 -3.58 -4.14 14.22
CA ASP A 153 -4.57 -5.04 13.61
C ASP A 153 -5.66 -4.26 12.85
N SER A 154 -5.52 -2.93 12.78
CA SER A 154 -6.51 -2.02 12.18
C SER A 154 -6.70 -2.20 10.67
N ASN A 155 -5.83 -2.99 10.02
CA ASN A 155 -5.94 -3.36 8.62
C ASN A 155 -6.69 -4.68 8.35
N PHE A 156 -7.67 -4.98 9.19
CA PHE A 156 -8.47 -6.20 9.09
C PHE A 156 -9.32 -6.30 7.82
N TRP A 157 -9.75 -5.18 7.23
CA TRP A 157 -10.60 -5.20 6.04
C TRP A 157 -9.79 -5.06 4.75
N PRO A 158 -10.05 -5.86 3.71
CA PRO A 158 -9.35 -5.74 2.43
C PRO A 158 -9.73 -4.46 1.66
N ASN A 159 -10.89 -3.87 1.93
CA ASN A 159 -11.21 -2.53 1.44
C ASN A 159 -10.35 -1.49 2.18
N PHE A 160 -9.29 -1.00 1.51
CA PHE A 160 -8.31 -0.13 2.16
C PHE A 160 -8.91 1.12 2.81
N PRO A 161 -9.88 1.85 2.22
CA PRO A 161 -10.49 3.00 2.90
C PRO A 161 -11.13 2.66 4.25
N THR A 162 -11.73 1.48 4.41
CA THR A 162 -12.30 1.03 5.70
C THR A 162 -11.19 0.80 6.73
N SER A 163 -10.13 0.12 6.32
CA SER A 163 -8.95 -0.13 7.17
C SER A 163 -8.22 1.18 7.53
N ALA A 164 -8.06 2.10 6.58
CA ALA A 164 -7.43 3.40 6.80
C ALA A 164 -8.22 4.27 7.78
N GLN A 165 -9.56 4.26 7.71
CA GLN A 165 -10.41 4.93 8.69
C GLN A 165 -10.21 4.34 10.10
N SER A 166 -10.07 3.02 10.20
CA SER A 166 -9.77 2.34 11.47
C SER A 166 -8.39 2.71 12.00
N MET A 167 -7.37 2.78 11.14
CA MET A 167 -6.02 3.25 11.51
C MET A 167 -6.06 4.67 12.07
N ILE A 168 -6.78 5.59 11.41
CA ILE A 168 -6.92 6.99 11.86
C ILE A 168 -7.59 7.03 13.24
N ALA A 169 -8.72 6.34 13.40
CA ALA A 169 -9.47 6.35 14.65
C ALA A 169 -8.65 5.78 15.83
N LEU A 170 -7.92 4.68 15.60
CA LEU A 170 -7.09 4.05 16.63
C LEU A 170 -5.83 4.87 16.93
N TYR A 171 -5.24 5.52 15.93
CA TYR A 171 -4.12 6.45 16.13
C TYR A 171 -4.57 7.68 16.95
N GLU A 172 -5.72 8.27 16.63
CA GLU A 172 -6.27 9.39 17.41
C GLU A 172 -6.59 8.97 18.84
N LEU A 173 -7.18 7.79 19.05
CA LEU A 173 -7.47 7.24 20.37
C LEU A 173 -6.19 7.03 21.21
N GLY A 174 -5.15 6.46 20.60
CA GLY A 174 -3.91 6.12 21.28
C GLY A 174 -2.97 7.31 21.51
N GLN A 175 -2.91 8.24 20.55
CA GLN A 175 -1.93 9.34 20.52
C GLN A 175 -2.54 10.73 20.74
N ASN A 176 -3.87 10.85 20.72
CA ASN A 176 -4.59 12.12 20.80
C ASN A 176 -4.11 13.13 19.73
N LYS A 177 -3.93 12.63 18.50
CA LYS A 177 -3.47 13.38 17.33
C LYS A 177 -4.33 13.04 16.12
N GLN A 178 -4.73 14.08 15.39
CA GLN A 178 -5.45 13.95 14.13
C GLN A 178 -4.46 13.92 12.96
N VAL A 179 -4.89 13.30 11.87
CA VAL A 179 -4.13 13.13 10.63
C VAL A 179 -5.06 13.35 9.43
N ASP A 180 -4.49 13.80 8.33
CA ASP A 180 -5.17 14.14 7.07
C ASP A 180 -5.25 12.95 6.09
N GLY A 181 -4.59 11.84 6.40
CA GLY A 181 -4.62 10.64 5.55
C GLY A 181 -3.66 9.54 5.99
N VAL A 182 -3.71 8.44 5.25
CA VAL A 182 -2.89 7.24 5.43
C VAL A 182 -2.25 6.85 4.10
N ILE A 183 -0.96 6.57 4.14
CA ILE A 183 -0.17 6.00 3.06
C ILE A 183 0.37 4.68 3.60
N ALA A 184 -0.20 3.56 3.15
CA ALA A 184 0.29 2.23 3.52
C ALA A 184 1.27 1.74 2.47
N ILE A 185 2.39 1.17 2.91
CA ILE A 185 3.42 0.57 2.07
C ILE A 185 3.83 -0.79 2.64
N ASP A 186 4.07 -1.76 1.77
CA ASP A 186 4.64 -3.06 2.14
C ASP A 186 6.14 -3.18 1.76
N GLN A 187 6.74 -4.33 2.01
CA GLN A 187 8.16 -4.54 1.73
C GLN A 187 8.43 -4.58 0.22
N HIS A 188 7.54 -5.16 -0.57
CA HIS A 188 7.67 -5.17 -2.02
C HIS A 188 7.73 -3.76 -2.63
N PHE A 189 6.92 -2.82 -2.14
CA PHE A 189 7.02 -1.42 -2.58
C PHE A 189 8.38 -0.82 -2.24
N LEU A 190 8.96 -1.12 -1.07
CA LEU A 190 10.30 -0.65 -0.70
C LEU A 190 11.37 -1.20 -1.66
N GLU A 191 11.25 -2.45 -2.10
CA GLU A 191 12.16 -3.03 -3.10
C GLU A 191 12.06 -2.30 -4.44
N LEU A 192 10.83 -2.07 -4.93
CA LEU A 192 10.57 -1.30 -6.16
C LEU A 192 11.12 0.12 -6.05
N LEU A 193 10.93 0.78 -4.91
CA LEU A 193 11.39 2.13 -4.67
C LEU A 193 12.92 2.23 -4.66
N VAL A 194 13.60 1.28 -4.00
CA VAL A 194 15.08 1.27 -3.93
C VAL A 194 15.71 1.13 -5.32
N VAL A 195 15.11 0.38 -6.24
CA VAL A 195 15.60 0.30 -7.65
C VAL A 195 15.69 1.68 -8.31
N ALA A 196 14.77 2.60 -7.99
CA ALA A 196 14.78 3.96 -8.54
C ALA A 196 15.73 4.92 -7.81
N LEU A 197 16.06 4.62 -6.55
CA LEU A 197 16.82 5.50 -5.65
C LEU A 197 18.27 5.07 -5.42
N GLU A 198 18.63 3.85 -5.79
CA GLU A 198 19.92 3.27 -5.44
C GLU A 198 21.11 4.04 -6.03
N PRO A 199 22.24 4.12 -5.29
CA PRO A 199 22.42 3.64 -3.92
C PRO A 199 21.82 4.60 -2.86
N VAL A 200 21.22 4.02 -1.81
CA VAL A 200 20.73 4.78 -0.65
C VAL A 200 21.66 4.55 0.54
N GLN A 201 22.35 5.60 0.99
CA GLN A 201 23.25 5.52 2.15
C GLN A 201 22.46 5.71 3.44
N ILE A 202 22.67 4.83 4.42
CA ILE A 202 22.11 4.93 5.78
C ILE A 202 23.29 5.09 6.76
N PRO A 203 23.74 6.34 7.02
CA PRO A 203 24.90 6.60 7.86
C PRO A 203 24.78 6.03 9.28
N GLU A 204 23.58 6.06 9.87
CA GLU A 204 23.31 5.55 11.22
C GLU A 204 23.56 4.04 11.37
N LEU A 205 23.51 3.31 10.25
CA LEU A 205 23.71 1.87 10.18
C LEU A 205 25.01 1.48 9.46
N GLU A 206 25.82 2.46 9.06
CA GLU A 206 27.04 2.26 8.26
C GLU A 206 26.81 1.37 7.02
N MET A 207 25.63 1.52 6.40
CA MET A 207 25.13 0.62 5.36
C MET A 207 24.74 1.38 4.10
N THR A 208 24.82 0.70 2.96
CA THR A 208 24.23 1.15 1.70
C THR A 208 23.16 0.16 1.25
N LEU A 209 21.94 0.64 1.07
CA LEU A 209 20.85 -0.12 0.46
C LEU A 209 20.92 -0.04 -1.06
N THR A 210 20.71 -1.20 -1.68
CA THR A 210 20.61 -1.39 -3.13
C THR A 210 19.52 -2.43 -3.42
N SER A 211 19.10 -2.51 -4.67
CA SER A 211 18.20 -3.54 -5.16
C SER A 211 18.70 -4.97 -4.89
N ALA A 212 20.01 -5.15 -4.76
CA ALA A 212 20.63 -6.45 -4.52
C ALA A 212 20.56 -6.91 -3.05
N ASN A 213 20.40 -6.00 -2.08
CA ASN A 213 20.48 -6.34 -0.67
C ASN A 213 19.25 -5.95 0.15
N ILE A 214 18.32 -5.16 -0.41
CA ILE A 214 17.15 -4.66 0.32
C ILE A 214 16.34 -5.79 0.95
N ARG A 215 16.03 -6.85 0.21
CA ARG A 215 15.24 -7.99 0.70
C ARG A 215 15.86 -8.68 1.92
N GLU A 216 17.15 -9.01 1.84
CA GLU A 216 17.87 -9.67 2.94
C GLU A 216 17.95 -8.78 4.18
N ASN A 217 18.16 -7.47 3.99
CA ASN A 217 18.23 -6.50 5.09
C ASN A 217 16.86 -6.30 5.76
N LEU A 218 15.80 -6.23 4.96
CA LEU A 218 14.42 -6.20 5.43
C LEU A 218 14.10 -7.45 6.24
N GLN A 219 14.33 -8.64 5.68
CA GLN A 219 14.16 -9.90 6.38
C GLN A 219 14.96 -9.93 7.69
N THR A 220 16.24 -9.59 7.69
CA THR A 220 17.06 -9.57 8.91
C THR A 220 16.52 -8.60 9.96
N ALA A 221 16.08 -7.40 9.54
CA ALA A 221 15.49 -6.41 10.44
C ALA A 221 14.18 -6.91 11.08
N TRP A 222 13.47 -7.83 10.42
CA TRP A 222 12.19 -8.37 10.88
C TRP A 222 12.25 -9.80 11.44
N GLU A 223 13.21 -10.64 11.09
CA GLU A 223 13.42 -12.05 11.51
C GLU A 223 14.00 -12.16 12.91
N THR A 224 14.76 -11.17 13.38
CA THR A 224 15.41 -11.16 14.71
C THR A 224 14.44 -11.06 15.89
N GLY A 225 13.17 -11.42 15.70
CA GLY A 225 12.06 -11.35 16.64
C GLY A 225 11.94 -12.52 17.62
N SER A 226 12.99 -12.81 18.40
CA SER A 226 12.86 -13.64 19.63
C SER A 226 12.95 -12.76 20.89
N GLU A 227 11.81 -12.61 21.58
CA GLU A 227 11.53 -12.32 23.02
C GLU A 227 12.32 -11.30 23.87
N ASP A 228 13.40 -10.63 23.43
CA ASP A 228 14.18 -9.75 24.33
C ASP A 228 13.91 -8.25 24.19
N ALA A 229 13.84 -7.50 25.30
CA ALA A 229 13.62 -6.04 25.34
C ALA A 229 14.64 -5.18 24.54
N LEU A 230 15.74 -5.75 24.08
CA LEU A 230 16.69 -5.13 23.13
C LEU A 230 16.09 -4.95 21.71
N TRP A 231 14.97 -5.62 21.40
CA TRP A 231 14.27 -5.70 20.10
C TRP A 231 13.50 -4.45 19.64
N VAL A 232 12.84 -3.71 20.54
CA VAL A 232 12.21 -2.42 20.18
C VAL A 232 13.28 -1.48 19.63
N THR A 233 14.48 -1.60 20.18
CA THR A 233 15.65 -0.81 19.80
C THR A 233 16.17 -1.18 18.41
N SER A 234 16.17 -2.46 18.01
CA SER A 234 16.71 -2.89 16.70
C SER A 234 15.76 -2.58 15.51
N ARG A 235 14.44 -2.78 15.66
CA ARG A 235 13.47 -2.43 14.60
C ARG A 235 13.35 -0.93 14.39
N LYS A 236 13.29 -0.16 15.49
CA LYS A 236 13.39 1.31 15.44
C LYS A 236 14.74 1.76 14.88
N ALA A 237 15.82 1.04 15.17
CA ALA A 237 17.14 1.34 14.61
C ALA A 237 17.23 1.10 13.10
N PHE A 238 16.36 0.28 12.49
CA PHE A 238 16.42 0.03 11.06
C PHE A 238 15.40 0.88 10.26
N MET A 239 14.11 0.78 10.57
CA MET A 239 13.03 1.40 9.77
C MET A 239 13.10 2.93 9.77
N GLY A 240 13.32 3.54 10.94
CA GLY A 240 13.42 4.99 11.07
C GLY A 240 14.59 5.57 10.27
N PRO A 241 15.83 5.10 10.48
CA PRO A 241 16.98 5.53 9.68
C PRO A 241 16.83 5.25 8.18
N MET A 242 16.26 4.11 7.77
CA MET A 242 15.99 3.83 6.36
C MET A 242 15.02 4.85 5.75
N ALA A 243 13.87 5.09 6.39
CA ALA A 243 12.89 6.05 5.90
C ALA A 243 13.47 7.47 5.82
N ASN A 244 14.25 7.88 6.83
CA ASN A 244 14.96 9.14 6.82
C ASN A 244 16.01 9.22 5.71
N ALA A 245 16.77 8.15 5.46
CA ALA A 245 17.76 8.12 4.38
C ALA A 245 17.11 8.21 3.00
N ILE A 246 16.00 7.50 2.76
CA ILE A 246 15.20 7.59 1.53
C ILE A 246 14.70 9.03 1.34
N LEU A 247 14.12 9.62 2.39
CA LEU A 247 13.65 11.00 2.38
C LEU A 247 14.78 11.99 2.05
N GLN A 248 15.95 11.83 2.70
CA GLN A 248 17.13 12.67 2.46
C GLN A 248 17.65 12.51 1.04
N LYS A 249 17.63 11.30 0.46
CA LYS A 249 18.02 11.05 -0.93
C LYS A 249 17.11 11.81 -1.90
N VAL A 250 15.79 11.72 -1.70
CA VAL A 250 14.80 12.44 -2.52
C VAL A 250 14.95 13.95 -2.41
N LEU A 251 15.14 14.47 -1.20
CA LEU A 251 15.26 15.90 -0.99
C LEU A 251 16.60 16.43 -1.49
N GLN A 252 17.73 15.82 -1.12
CA GLN A 252 19.05 16.41 -1.34
C GLN A 252 19.67 16.05 -2.69
N ASP A 253 19.34 14.90 -3.26
CA ASP A 253 19.94 14.40 -4.51
C ASP A 253 18.91 13.90 -5.55
N PRO A 254 17.85 14.69 -5.85
CA PRO A 254 16.82 14.30 -6.82
C PRO A 254 17.37 14.13 -8.24
N ALA A 255 18.50 14.75 -8.58
CA ALA A 255 19.14 14.59 -9.88
C ALA A 255 19.74 13.19 -10.10
N SER A 256 20.02 12.46 -9.02
CA SER A 256 20.45 11.05 -9.09
C SER A 256 19.31 10.07 -9.29
N ILE A 257 18.05 10.51 -9.08
CA ILE A 257 16.87 9.65 -9.16
C ILE A 257 16.47 9.52 -10.62
N ASN A 258 16.24 8.29 -11.07
CA ASN A 258 15.70 8.06 -12.39
C ASN A 258 14.16 8.25 -12.38
N PRO A 259 13.62 9.32 -12.98
CA PRO A 259 12.20 9.62 -12.91
C PRO A 259 11.33 8.56 -13.57
N LEU A 260 11.82 7.88 -14.62
CA LEU A 260 11.09 6.83 -15.30
C LEU A 260 11.00 5.57 -14.43
N LEU A 261 12.09 5.20 -13.75
CA LEU A 261 12.07 4.07 -12.81
C LEU A 261 11.20 4.38 -11.60
N LEU A 262 11.23 5.62 -11.09
CA LEU A 262 10.37 6.04 -9.99
C LEU A 262 8.88 5.98 -10.39
N ALA A 263 8.53 6.51 -11.56
CA ALA A 263 7.17 6.44 -12.08
C ALA A 263 6.69 4.99 -12.23
N ARG A 264 7.55 4.11 -12.76
CA ARG A 264 7.25 2.68 -12.89
C ARG A 264 7.10 1.98 -11.53
N ALA A 265 7.93 2.32 -10.55
CA ALA A 265 7.84 1.79 -9.19
C ALA A 265 6.52 2.20 -8.52
N LEU A 266 6.11 3.46 -8.67
CA LEU A 266 4.82 3.97 -8.19
C LEU A 266 3.65 3.26 -8.89
N GLN A 267 3.66 3.17 -10.22
CA GLN A 267 2.62 2.48 -10.98
C GLN A 267 2.50 1.01 -10.57
N THR A 268 3.61 0.28 -10.59
CA THR A 268 3.65 -1.14 -10.19
C THR A 268 3.19 -1.32 -8.75
N GLY A 269 3.57 -0.39 -7.87
CA GLY A 269 3.17 -0.40 -6.48
C GLY A 269 1.67 -0.19 -6.29
N ILE A 270 1.07 0.75 -7.01
CA ILE A 270 -0.38 1.04 -6.94
C ILE A 270 -1.18 -0.12 -7.54
N ASP A 271 -0.81 -0.56 -8.75
CA ASP A 271 -1.48 -1.65 -9.45
C ASP A 271 -1.41 -2.97 -8.65
N GLY A 272 -0.26 -3.24 -8.04
CA GLY A 272 -0.04 -4.39 -7.17
C GLY A 272 -0.55 -4.23 -5.74
N ARG A 273 -1.11 -3.07 -5.37
CA ARG A 273 -1.56 -2.72 -4.00
C ARG A 273 -0.47 -2.75 -2.93
N HIS A 274 0.79 -2.61 -3.35
CA HIS A 274 1.97 -2.48 -2.49
C HIS A 274 2.11 -1.07 -1.90
N ILE A 275 1.46 -0.08 -2.51
CA ILE A 275 1.16 1.22 -1.91
C ILE A 275 -0.33 1.49 -2.02
N GLN A 276 -0.95 1.94 -0.94
CA GLN A 276 -2.38 2.29 -0.90
C GLN A 276 -2.59 3.62 -0.17
N LEU A 277 -3.48 4.45 -0.69
CA LEU A 277 -3.66 5.83 -0.25
C LEU A 277 -5.07 6.09 0.26
N TYR A 278 -5.21 6.83 1.35
CA TYR A 278 -6.48 7.30 1.84
C TYR A 278 -6.31 8.72 2.36
N MET A 279 -7.22 9.61 1.98
CA MET A 279 -7.21 11.01 2.38
C MET A 279 -8.53 11.34 3.08
N VAL A 280 -8.45 12.10 4.17
CA VAL A 280 -9.63 12.56 4.93
C VAL A 280 -10.37 13.63 4.15
N ASP A 281 -9.66 14.45 3.37
CA ASP A 281 -10.28 15.45 2.50
C ASP A 281 -11.14 14.77 1.42
N PRO A 282 -12.46 15.05 1.35
CA PRO A 282 -13.35 14.37 0.41
C PRO A 282 -13.05 14.64 -1.07
N GLN A 283 -12.50 15.81 -1.42
CA GLN A 283 -12.18 16.15 -2.81
C GLN A 283 -10.92 15.41 -3.26
N ILE A 284 -9.90 15.37 -2.39
CA ILE A 284 -8.68 14.60 -2.66
C ILE A 284 -9.02 13.11 -2.73
N GLN A 285 -9.78 12.59 -1.76
CA GLN A 285 -10.18 11.18 -1.75
C GLN A 285 -10.98 10.82 -3.00
N LYS A 286 -11.92 11.66 -3.44
CA LYS A 286 -12.68 11.45 -4.68
C LYS A 286 -11.77 11.36 -5.91
N THR A 287 -10.70 12.14 -5.95
CA THR A 287 -9.72 12.09 -7.04
C THR A 287 -8.95 10.76 -7.02
N LEU A 288 -8.43 10.35 -5.86
CA LEU A 288 -7.78 9.03 -5.68
C LEU A 288 -8.70 7.87 -6.03
N THR A 289 -9.98 7.99 -5.64
CA THR A 289 -11.05 7.03 -5.94
C THR A 289 -11.31 6.91 -7.44
N ALA A 290 -11.25 8.02 -8.17
CA ALA A 290 -11.50 8.07 -9.61
C ALA A 290 -10.37 7.42 -10.42
N VAL A 291 -9.12 7.61 -9.99
CA VAL A 291 -7.95 6.98 -10.61
C VAL A 291 -7.63 5.59 -10.07
N GLY A 292 -8.38 5.11 -9.06
CA GLY A 292 -8.21 3.77 -8.48
C GLY A 292 -7.02 3.62 -7.52
N TRP A 293 -6.45 4.73 -7.03
CA TRP A 293 -5.25 4.72 -6.17
C TRP A 293 -5.55 4.52 -4.68
N ASP A 294 -6.84 4.38 -4.32
CA ASP A 294 -7.27 4.31 -2.93
C ASP A 294 -7.43 2.90 -2.36
N GLY A 295 -7.08 1.86 -3.13
CA GLY A 295 -7.14 0.48 -2.69
C GLY A 295 -8.55 0.00 -2.32
N ARG A 296 -9.60 0.70 -2.75
CA ARG A 296 -10.98 0.27 -2.46
C ARG A 296 -11.32 -1.02 -3.20
N LEU A 297 -12.28 -1.75 -2.66
CA LEU A 297 -12.95 -2.84 -3.35
C LEU A 297 -14.25 -2.30 -3.93
N ALA A 298 -14.27 -2.12 -5.25
CA ALA A 298 -15.47 -1.70 -5.98
C ALA A 298 -15.94 -2.86 -6.86
N PRO A 299 -17.19 -3.34 -6.71
CA PRO A 299 -17.72 -4.34 -7.61
C PRO A 299 -17.79 -3.77 -9.04
N LEU A 300 -17.27 -4.52 -10.00
CA LEU A 300 -17.33 -4.13 -11.41
C LEU A 300 -18.79 -4.19 -11.89
N PRO A 301 -19.32 -3.13 -12.54
CA PRO A 301 -20.70 -3.12 -13.01
C PRO A 301 -20.97 -4.26 -13.99
N ASN A 302 -22.06 -5.00 -13.75
CA ASN A 302 -22.51 -6.12 -14.59
C ASN A 302 -21.49 -7.26 -14.73
N GLN A 303 -20.64 -7.48 -13.72
CA GLN A 303 -19.69 -8.60 -13.69
C GLN A 303 -19.76 -9.33 -12.35
N ASP A 304 -19.53 -10.65 -12.39
CA ASP A 304 -19.27 -11.45 -11.20
C ASP A 304 -17.80 -11.27 -10.79
N ASN A 305 -17.53 -11.16 -9.49
CA ASN A 305 -16.19 -10.96 -8.97
C ASN A 305 -15.86 -11.99 -7.90
N LEU A 306 -14.63 -12.49 -7.91
CA LEU A 306 -14.07 -13.34 -6.86
C LEU A 306 -12.80 -12.68 -6.35
N LEU A 307 -12.73 -12.44 -5.04
CA LEU A 307 -11.53 -11.98 -4.36
C LEU A 307 -11.17 -12.99 -3.28
N ILE A 308 -9.91 -13.41 -3.26
CA ILE A 308 -9.36 -14.28 -2.23
C ILE A 308 -8.46 -13.43 -1.36
N VAL A 309 -8.76 -13.40 -0.06
CA VAL A 309 -8.04 -12.59 0.92
C VAL A 309 -7.54 -13.52 2.02
N ASP A 310 -6.22 -13.56 2.20
CA ASP A 310 -5.58 -14.31 3.26
C ASP A 310 -5.24 -13.40 4.44
N SER A 311 -5.36 -13.93 5.66
CA SER A 311 -4.88 -13.26 6.87
C SER A 311 -4.19 -14.29 7.76
N ASN A 312 -2.96 -14.01 8.18
CA ASN A 312 -2.21 -14.87 9.09
C ASN A 312 -2.47 -14.49 10.55
N LEU A 313 -3.39 -15.20 11.20
CA LEU A 313 -3.75 -14.98 12.60
C LEU A 313 -2.93 -15.84 13.59
N GLY A 314 -1.75 -16.34 13.16
CA GLY A 314 -0.94 -17.31 13.89
C GLY A 314 0.28 -16.75 14.63
N PHE A 315 0.43 -15.42 14.73
CA PHE A 315 1.56 -14.75 15.39
C PHE A 315 2.95 -15.16 14.87
N ASN A 316 3.06 -15.42 13.58
CA ASN A 316 4.30 -15.89 12.97
C ASN A 316 4.49 -15.32 11.57
N LYS A 317 5.70 -15.47 11.03
CA LYS A 317 6.07 -14.99 9.69
C LYS A 317 6.08 -16.10 8.64
N VAL A 318 5.21 -17.10 8.78
CA VAL A 318 5.24 -18.27 7.90
C VAL A 318 4.94 -17.90 6.45
N ASN A 319 4.25 -16.79 6.17
CA ASN A 319 3.91 -16.40 4.80
C ASN A 319 5.14 -16.15 3.93
N ALA A 320 6.31 -15.83 4.51
CA ALA A 320 7.57 -15.72 3.78
C ALA A 320 7.95 -17.00 3.01
N ILE A 321 7.48 -18.16 3.46
CA ILE A 321 7.82 -19.48 2.90
C ILE A 321 6.61 -20.26 2.37
N ILE A 322 5.38 -19.78 2.62
CA ILE A 322 4.17 -20.46 2.13
C ILE A 322 4.09 -20.32 0.62
N GLU A 323 4.02 -21.46 -0.06
CA GLU A 323 3.75 -21.53 -1.49
C GLU A 323 2.24 -21.64 -1.70
N LYS A 324 1.64 -20.67 -2.40
CA LYS A 324 0.21 -20.65 -2.70
C LYS A 324 -0.04 -20.94 -4.18
N SER A 325 -1.02 -21.80 -4.46
CA SER A 325 -1.57 -21.97 -5.81
C SER A 325 -3.09 -21.84 -5.79
N ILE A 326 -3.62 -21.11 -6.77
CA ILE A 326 -5.06 -20.87 -6.93
C ILE A 326 -5.44 -21.34 -8.33
N THR A 327 -6.42 -22.24 -8.41
CA THR A 327 -7.01 -22.68 -9.67
C THR A 327 -8.49 -22.35 -9.65
N TYR A 328 -8.94 -21.58 -10.65
CA TYR A 328 -10.34 -21.23 -10.83
C TYR A 328 -10.83 -21.76 -12.17
N HIS A 329 -11.79 -22.70 -12.13
CA HIS A 329 -12.35 -23.33 -13.31
C HIS A 329 -13.83 -22.97 -13.45
N VAL A 330 -14.20 -22.35 -14.56
CA VAL A 330 -15.60 -21.96 -14.84
C VAL A 330 -16.14 -22.80 -15.99
N GLN A 331 -17.26 -23.48 -15.73
CA GLN A 331 -18.00 -24.24 -16.73
C GLN A 331 -19.20 -23.42 -17.18
N LEU A 332 -19.15 -22.98 -18.44
CA LEU A 332 -20.23 -22.26 -19.11
C LEU A 332 -20.97 -23.22 -20.05
N ALA A 333 -22.28 -23.37 -19.85
CA ALA A 333 -23.13 -24.14 -20.74
C ALA A 333 -24.45 -23.40 -21.02
N LEU A 334 -24.94 -23.54 -22.25
CA LEU A 334 -26.19 -22.91 -22.67
C LEU A 334 -27.38 -23.44 -21.85
N ASN A 335 -28.19 -22.53 -21.33
CA ASN A 335 -29.40 -22.82 -20.53
C ASN A 335 -29.16 -23.55 -19.20
N THR A 336 -27.93 -23.52 -18.67
CA THR A 336 -27.61 -23.97 -17.32
C THR A 336 -26.93 -22.84 -16.55
N PRO A 337 -27.17 -22.70 -15.24
CA PRO A 337 -26.36 -21.81 -14.41
C PRO A 337 -24.87 -22.13 -14.59
N SER A 338 -24.03 -21.09 -14.64
CA SER A 338 -22.58 -21.25 -14.62
C SER A 338 -22.17 -21.96 -13.33
N GLN A 339 -21.26 -22.93 -13.45
CA GLN A 339 -20.63 -23.58 -12.30
C GLN A 339 -19.18 -23.14 -12.23
N ALA A 340 -18.70 -22.89 -11.03
CA ALA A 340 -17.32 -22.48 -10.79
C ALA A 340 -16.72 -23.33 -9.67
N ASP A 341 -15.54 -23.89 -9.94
CA ASP A 341 -14.74 -24.64 -8.98
C ASP A 341 -13.51 -23.79 -8.61
N LEU A 342 -13.35 -23.50 -7.33
CA LEU A 342 -12.18 -22.82 -6.78
C LEU A 342 -11.37 -23.80 -5.93
N LEU A 343 -10.12 -24.05 -6.34
CA LEU A 343 -9.15 -24.81 -5.57
C LEU A 343 -8.02 -23.88 -5.12
N ILE A 344 -7.80 -23.82 -3.81
CA ILE A 344 -6.68 -23.07 -3.21
C ILE A 344 -5.81 -24.08 -2.46
N ASN A 345 -4.53 -24.16 -2.80
CA ASN A 345 -3.56 -24.96 -2.07
C ASN A 345 -2.51 -24.07 -1.42
N TYR A 346 -2.22 -24.36 -0.17
CA TYR A 346 -1.10 -23.80 0.59
C TYR A 346 -0.13 -24.93 0.89
N HIS A 347 1.14 -24.76 0.52
CA HIS A 347 2.20 -25.70 0.82
C HIS A 347 3.23 -25.01 1.71
N ASN A 348 3.50 -25.59 2.88
CA ASN A 348 4.55 -25.15 3.77
C ASN A 348 5.78 -26.06 3.58
N PRO A 349 6.86 -25.58 2.96
CA PRO A 349 8.05 -26.39 2.68
C PRO A 349 8.98 -26.53 3.89
N SER A 350 8.65 -25.93 5.05
CA SER A 350 9.47 -26.07 6.25
C SER A 350 9.66 -27.54 6.63
N LEU A 351 10.88 -27.88 7.02
CA LEU A 351 11.18 -29.18 7.62
C LEU A 351 10.57 -29.18 9.02
N GLY A 352 9.40 -29.77 9.18
CA GLY A 352 8.77 -29.95 10.48
C GLY A 352 9.72 -30.63 11.47
N THR A 353 9.62 -30.25 12.75
CA THR A 353 10.19 -31.09 13.81
C THR A 353 9.32 -32.36 13.92
N THR A 354 9.90 -33.49 14.29
CA THR A 354 9.24 -34.81 14.35
C THR A 354 8.01 -34.90 15.27
N ASP A 355 7.65 -33.80 15.94
CA ASP A 355 6.56 -33.73 16.91
C ASP A 355 5.30 -33.04 16.37
N CYS A 356 5.29 -32.52 15.13
CA CYS A 356 4.10 -31.95 14.51
C CYS A 356 3.31 -33.03 13.75
N ALA A 357 2.05 -33.25 14.14
CA ALA A 357 1.13 -34.05 13.35
C ALA A 357 0.62 -33.23 12.15
N ASP A 358 0.52 -33.84 10.97
CA ASP A 358 -0.23 -33.28 9.85
C ASP A 358 -1.71 -33.18 10.28
N ILE A 359 -2.17 -31.96 10.56
CA ILE A 359 -3.58 -31.71 10.84
C ILE A 359 -4.24 -31.40 9.50
N VAL A 360 -4.98 -32.35 8.96
CA VAL A 360 -5.94 -32.09 7.89
C VAL A 360 -7.18 -31.49 8.54
N ILE A 361 -7.36 -30.18 8.41
CA ILE A 361 -8.59 -29.51 8.83
C ILE A 361 -9.51 -29.45 7.61
N GLU A 362 -10.52 -30.32 7.58
CA GLU A 362 -11.65 -30.18 6.65
C GLU A 362 -12.61 -29.16 7.24
N TYR A 363 -12.65 -27.96 6.65
CA TYR A 363 -13.68 -26.97 6.95
C TYR A 363 -14.90 -27.27 6.07
N ASP A 364 -16.01 -27.69 6.67
CA ASP A 364 -17.32 -27.53 6.04
C ASP A 364 -17.64 -26.04 6.08
N PHE A 365 -17.99 -25.45 4.94
CA PHE A 365 -18.27 -24.02 4.77
C PHE A 365 -19.18 -23.48 5.89
N GLU A 366 -18.60 -22.78 6.87
CA GLU A 366 -19.35 -22.07 7.90
C GLU A 366 -19.92 -20.78 7.31
N GLN A 367 -21.14 -20.43 7.74
CA GLN A 367 -21.98 -19.35 7.21
C GLN A 367 -21.23 -18.16 6.58
N GLY A 368 -21.64 -17.81 5.35
CA GLY A 368 -21.27 -16.51 4.78
C GLY A 368 -21.91 -15.38 5.58
N LEU A 369 -21.10 -14.59 6.25
CA LEU A 369 -21.52 -13.29 6.80
C LEU A 369 -21.46 -12.24 5.68
N PRO A 370 -22.40 -11.28 5.63
CA PRO A 370 -22.24 -10.07 4.84
C PRO A 370 -20.89 -9.40 5.13
N TYR A 371 -20.29 -8.77 4.12
CA TYR A 371 -19.00 -8.09 4.29
C TYR A 371 -19.04 -6.99 5.36
N GLU A 372 -20.20 -6.37 5.54
CA GLU A 372 -20.46 -5.37 6.58
C GLU A 372 -20.59 -5.96 7.99
N GLU A 373 -20.75 -7.29 8.09
CA GLU A 373 -20.80 -8.05 9.34
C GLU A 373 -19.46 -8.72 9.68
N LEU A 374 -18.46 -8.67 8.77
CA LEU A 374 -17.05 -8.96 9.03
C LEU A 374 -16.35 -7.74 9.66
#